data_AF-A0A7C6HVB4-F1
#
_entry.id   AF-A0A7C6HVB4-F1
#
_cell.length_a   1.000
_cell.length_b   1.000
_cell.length_c   1.000
_cell.angle_alpha   90.00
_cell.angle_beta   90.00
_cell.angle_gamma   90.00
#
_symmetry.space_group_name_H-M   'P 1'
#
loop_
_entity.id
_entity.type
_entity.pdbx_description
1 polymer ?
#
loop_
_entity_poly.entity_id
_entity_poly.type
_entity_poly.pdbx_seq_one_letter_code
_entity_poly.pdbx_strand_id
1 'polypeptide(L)'
;MGREPLAFTFEDLDREHDYFNLSRVGREWFIHFLDTLQKLSKKTWPEIQQDNYYNVHPHDWNKTTTRFRKEKYEQYEGVQFSLGSNYGRVHGYIIGNLFFIVWLDKYHNLYDMEGHTPAKSKVKIMKDYPSVSCLQIHNAEIKILADKISKLEEQNKKLKNDIELYENYNSELEQEIKNLRNENTNLKNSIDNKKKKQQVYNEKIKRRKNRKKK
;
A
#
# COMPACT_ATOMS: atom_id res chain seq x y z
N MET A 1 -4.80 -22.10 44.07
CA MET A 1 -5.24 -21.45 42.81
C MET A 1 -6.45 -22.18 42.26
N GLY A 2 -7.32 -21.44 41.56
CA GLY A 2 -8.75 -21.75 41.37
C GLY A 2 -9.05 -23.07 40.65
N ARG A 3 -10.15 -23.70 41.06
CA ARG A 3 -10.78 -24.85 40.37
C ARG A 3 -11.56 -24.43 39.12
N GLU A 4 -11.56 -23.14 38.81
CA GLU A 4 -12.26 -22.57 37.67
C GLU A 4 -11.35 -22.55 36.44
N PRO A 5 -11.92 -22.73 35.24
CA PRO A 5 -11.18 -22.56 33.99
C PRO A 5 -10.54 -21.18 33.90
N LEU A 6 -9.37 -21.13 33.28
CA LEU A 6 -8.62 -19.90 33.07
C LEU A 6 -9.39 -18.96 32.13
N ALA A 7 -9.51 -17.70 32.52
CA ALA A 7 -9.99 -16.62 31.66
C ALA A 7 -8.81 -15.71 31.31
N PHE A 8 -8.93 -14.95 30.23
CA PHE A 8 -7.91 -14.00 29.78
C PHE A 8 -8.46 -12.59 29.75
N THR A 9 -7.65 -11.62 30.19
CA THR A 9 -7.93 -10.20 30.02
C THR A 9 -6.76 -9.51 29.31
N PHE A 10 -7.10 -8.48 28.55
CA PHE A 10 -6.17 -7.62 27.82
C PHE A 10 -6.07 -6.23 28.47
N GLU A 11 -6.58 -6.06 29.70
CA GLU A 11 -6.58 -4.77 30.42
C GLU A 11 -5.19 -4.14 30.52
N ASP A 12 -4.15 -4.97 30.69
CA ASP A 12 -2.76 -4.52 30.79
C ASP A 12 -1.92 -4.83 29.53
N LEU A 13 -2.55 -5.17 28.40
CA LEU A 13 -1.82 -5.45 27.17
C LEU A 13 -1.05 -4.20 26.73
N ASP A 14 0.27 -4.26 26.82
CA ASP A 14 1.17 -3.17 26.46
C ASP A 14 1.55 -3.26 24.98
N ARG A 15 0.82 -2.50 24.17
CA ARG A 15 1.07 -2.36 22.72
C ARG A 15 2.06 -1.26 22.37
N GLU A 16 2.58 -0.53 23.35
CA GLU A 16 3.51 0.57 23.09
C GLU A 16 4.96 0.12 23.34
N HIS A 17 5.18 -1.02 24.00
CA HIS A 17 6.51 -1.58 24.22
C HIS A 17 7.23 -1.92 22.91
N ASP A 18 8.45 -1.39 22.72
CA ASP A 18 9.25 -1.55 21.49
C ASP A 18 9.46 -3.01 21.03
N TYR A 19 9.32 -3.99 21.93
CA TYR A 19 9.64 -5.41 21.68
C TYR A 19 8.47 -6.38 21.76
N PHE A 20 7.31 -5.97 22.29
CA PHE A 20 6.22 -6.89 22.63
C PHE A 20 4.85 -6.46 22.07
N ASN A 21 4.87 -5.46 21.18
CA ASN A 21 3.70 -4.73 20.71
C ASN A 21 2.95 -5.35 19.52
N LEU A 22 3.07 -6.66 19.26
CA LEU A 22 2.43 -7.33 18.11
C LEU A 22 2.79 -6.80 16.71
N SER A 23 3.73 -5.88 16.52
CA SER A 23 4.15 -5.51 15.16
C SER A 23 4.86 -6.63 14.44
N ARG A 24 4.67 -6.71 13.12
CA ARG A 24 5.33 -7.71 12.27
C ARG A 24 5.02 -9.16 12.70
N VAL A 25 3.91 -9.39 13.41
CA VAL A 25 3.32 -10.73 13.55
C VAL A 25 2.49 -11.03 12.30
N GLY A 26 2.65 -12.23 11.75
CA GLY A 26 1.85 -12.66 10.59
C GLY A 26 0.44 -13.06 11.04
N ARG A 27 -0.52 -13.09 10.11
CA ARG A 27 -1.89 -13.57 10.36
C ARG A 27 -1.90 -14.95 11.02
N GLU A 28 -1.09 -15.87 10.52
CA GLU A 28 -1.01 -17.24 11.05
C GLU A 28 -0.54 -17.30 12.50
N TRP A 29 0.38 -16.41 12.88
CA TRP A 29 0.83 -16.32 14.26
C TRP A 29 -0.32 -15.88 15.19
N PHE A 30 -1.12 -14.91 14.75
CA PHE A 30 -2.24 -14.40 15.54
C PHE A 30 -3.38 -15.43 15.67
N ILE A 31 -3.68 -16.16 14.59
CA ILE A 31 -4.64 -17.28 14.63
C ILE A 31 -4.17 -18.34 15.63
N HIS A 32 -2.90 -18.75 15.55
CA HIS A 32 -2.33 -19.73 16.49
C HIS A 32 -2.37 -19.25 17.95
N PHE A 33 -2.14 -17.96 18.20
CA PHE A 33 -2.30 -17.35 19.51
C PHE A 33 -3.74 -17.47 20.03
N LEU A 34 -4.74 -17.09 19.22
CA LEU A 34 -6.16 -17.20 19.60
C LEU A 34 -6.59 -18.65 19.84
N ASP A 35 -6.17 -19.58 18.98
CA ASP A 35 -6.44 -21.01 19.14
C ASP A 35 -5.83 -21.56 20.44
N THR A 36 -4.63 -21.07 20.80
CA THR A 36 -3.97 -21.42 22.05
C THR A 36 -4.76 -20.90 23.25
N LEU A 37 -5.18 -19.62 23.23
CA LEU A 37 -6.02 -19.07 24.30
C LEU A 37 -7.33 -19.86 24.44
N GLN A 38 -7.99 -20.21 23.33
CA GLN A 38 -9.22 -21.01 23.36
C GLN A 38 -9.01 -22.42 23.95
N LYS A 39 -7.86 -23.06 23.68
CA LYS A 39 -7.53 -24.35 24.28
C LYS A 39 -7.28 -24.22 25.79
N LEU A 40 -6.53 -23.20 26.18
CA LEU A 40 -6.21 -22.93 27.58
C LEU A 40 -7.44 -22.49 28.39
N SER A 41 -8.40 -21.81 27.78
CA SER A 41 -9.62 -21.33 28.48
C SER A 41 -10.56 -22.46 28.93
N LYS A 42 -10.28 -23.70 28.52
CA LYS A 42 -11.00 -24.90 28.95
C LYS A 42 -10.30 -25.63 30.10
N LYS A 43 -9.11 -25.17 30.50
CA LYS A 43 -8.26 -25.76 31.54
C LYS A 43 -8.15 -24.82 32.73
N THR A 44 -8.00 -25.38 33.91
CA THR A 44 -7.61 -24.67 35.13
C THR A 44 -6.11 -24.37 35.11
N TRP A 45 -5.64 -23.39 35.89
CA TRP A 45 -4.21 -23.07 35.94
C TRP A 45 -3.32 -24.26 36.34
N PRO A 46 -3.66 -25.09 37.36
CA PRO A 46 -2.87 -26.27 37.71
C PRO A 46 -2.75 -27.28 36.57
N GLU A 47 -3.81 -27.50 35.77
CA GLU A 47 -3.77 -28.40 34.61
C GLU A 47 -2.83 -27.87 33.51
N ILE A 48 -2.78 -26.54 33.35
CA ILE A 48 -1.88 -25.90 32.38
C ILE A 48 -0.42 -26.02 32.86
N GLN A 49 -0.16 -25.85 34.16
CA GLN A 49 1.18 -25.99 34.73
C GLN A 49 1.76 -27.41 34.61
N GLN A 50 0.90 -28.43 34.61
CA GLN A 50 1.31 -29.83 34.42
C GLN A 50 1.57 -30.19 32.94
N ASP A 51 1.16 -29.34 32.01
CA ASP A 51 1.29 -29.57 30.57
C ASP A 51 2.59 -28.97 30.04
N ASN A 52 3.59 -29.82 29.86
CA ASN A 52 4.93 -29.45 29.40
C ASN A 52 4.94 -28.73 28.03
N TYR A 53 3.90 -28.89 27.21
CA TYR A 53 3.81 -28.19 25.93
C TYR A 53 3.84 -26.67 26.08
N TYR A 54 3.14 -26.16 27.10
CA TYR A 54 3.05 -24.72 27.36
C TYR A 54 4.23 -24.20 28.17
N ASN A 55 5.12 -25.05 28.67
CA ASN A 55 6.33 -24.68 29.40
C ASN A 55 6.10 -23.49 30.37
N VAL A 56 5.10 -23.65 31.24
CA VAL A 56 4.66 -22.57 32.13
C VAL A 56 5.64 -22.43 33.28
N HIS A 57 6.14 -21.22 33.50
CA HIS A 57 7.00 -20.94 34.64
C HIS A 57 6.96 -19.47 35.06
N PRO A 58 7.19 -19.18 36.35
CA PRO A 58 7.46 -17.84 36.83
C PRO A 58 8.65 -17.19 36.12
N HIS A 59 8.65 -15.86 36.10
CA HIS A 59 9.76 -15.09 35.60
C HIS A 59 10.92 -15.03 36.59
N ASP A 60 12.09 -15.53 36.20
CA ASP A 60 13.36 -15.12 36.83
C ASP A 60 13.76 -13.73 36.33
N TRP A 61 13.24 -12.70 36.99
CA TRP A 61 13.45 -11.30 36.61
C TRP A 61 14.90 -10.82 36.70
N ASN A 62 15.80 -11.58 37.32
CA ASN A 62 17.24 -11.26 37.34
C ASN A 62 17.93 -11.63 36.03
N LYS A 63 17.28 -12.44 35.19
CA LYS A 63 17.78 -12.90 33.88
C LYS A 63 17.03 -12.30 32.69
N THR A 64 16.12 -11.36 32.93
CA THR A 64 15.32 -10.71 31.89
C THR A 64 15.90 -9.38 31.46
N THR A 65 15.74 -9.03 30.18
CA THR A 65 16.17 -7.76 29.59
C THR A 65 15.35 -6.55 30.07
N THR A 66 14.12 -6.79 30.50
CA THR A 66 13.17 -5.79 30.99
C THR A 66 12.14 -6.43 31.93
N ARG A 67 11.37 -5.60 32.64
CA ARG A 67 10.33 -6.03 33.61
C ARG A 67 9.05 -5.24 33.41
N PHE A 68 7.91 -5.81 33.78
CA PHE A 68 6.65 -5.06 33.79
C PHE A 68 6.82 -3.81 34.67
N ARG A 69 6.54 -2.62 34.13
CA ARG A 69 6.54 -1.40 34.92
C ARG A 69 5.11 -1.11 35.37
N LYS A 70 4.84 -1.19 36.68
CA LYS A 70 3.74 -0.51 37.39
C LYS A 70 3.76 -0.89 38.88
N GLU A 71 3.69 0.11 39.75
CA GLU A 71 3.59 -0.01 41.22
C GLU A 71 2.43 -0.91 41.68
N LYS A 72 1.37 -1.03 40.85
CA LYS A 72 0.16 -1.82 41.13
C LYS A 72 0.38 -3.34 41.18
N TYR A 73 1.48 -3.86 40.60
CA TYR A 73 1.64 -5.28 40.30
C TYR A 73 2.87 -5.96 40.92
N GLU A 74 3.70 -5.23 41.69
CA GLU A 74 4.86 -5.82 42.39
C GLU A 74 4.46 -6.98 43.33
N GLN A 75 3.20 -6.99 43.78
CA GLN A 75 2.63 -8.03 44.63
C GLN A 75 2.28 -9.34 43.91
N TYR A 76 2.25 -9.35 42.57
CA TYR A 76 1.87 -10.55 41.79
C TYR A 76 3.08 -11.16 41.11
N GLU A 77 3.20 -12.49 41.20
CA GLU A 77 4.25 -13.23 40.50
C GLU A 77 3.99 -13.21 39.00
N GLY A 78 4.95 -12.66 38.24
CA GLY A 78 4.91 -12.71 36.79
C GLY A 78 5.16 -14.13 36.29
N VAL A 79 4.36 -14.57 35.34
CA VAL A 79 4.40 -15.90 34.75
C VAL A 79 4.39 -15.81 33.23
N GLN A 80 4.92 -16.84 32.58
CA GLN A 80 4.84 -17.01 31.14
C GLN A 80 4.29 -18.36 30.75
N PHE A 81 3.76 -18.42 29.53
CA PHE A 81 3.53 -19.68 28.82
C PHE A 81 3.97 -19.57 27.36
N SER A 82 4.40 -20.70 26.83
CA SER A 82 4.83 -20.91 25.45
C SER A 82 3.64 -21.10 24.53
N LEU A 83 3.73 -20.52 23.33
CA LEU A 83 2.84 -20.84 22.21
C LEU A 83 3.41 -21.99 21.35
N GLY A 84 4.50 -22.63 21.80
CA GLY A 84 5.27 -23.63 21.06
C GLY A 84 6.59 -23.06 20.54
N SER A 85 7.51 -23.95 20.13
CA SER A 85 8.93 -23.62 19.89
C SER A 85 9.20 -22.50 18.88
N ASN A 86 8.26 -22.23 17.97
CA ASN A 86 8.42 -21.21 16.91
C ASN A 86 7.44 -20.02 17.04
N TYR A 87 6.58 -20.02 18.06
CA TYR A 87 5.50 -19.04 18.20
C TYR A 87 5.72 -18.07 19.37
N GLY A 88 6.83 -18.18 20.09
CA GLY A 88 7.12 -17.24 21.16
C GLY A 88 6.38 -17.55 22.46
N ARG A 89 6.22 -16.53 23.29
CA ARG A 89 5.64 -16.63 24.63
C ARG A 89 4.64 -15.50 24.90
N VAL A 90 3.75 -15.78 25.84
CA VAL A 90 2.84 -14.80 26.43
C VAL A 90 3.30 -14.56 27.85
N HIS A 91 3.42 -13.28 28.22
CA HIS A 91 3.85 -12.87 29.55
C HIS A 91 2.74 -12.12 30.26
N GLY A 92 2.57 -12.42 31.54
CA GLY A 92 1.52 -11.83 32.34
C GLY A 92 1.61 -12.19 33.80
N TYR A 93 0.48 -12.09 34.48
CA TYR A 93 0.31 -12.48 35.88
C TYR A 93 -1.13 -12.95 36.09
N ILE A 94 -1.39 -13.61 37.22
CA ILE A 94 -2.70 -14.25 37.48
C ILE A 94 -3.31 -13.73 38.78
N ILE A 95 -4.58 -13.38 38.71
CA ILE A 95 -5.42 -13.07 39.88
C ILE A 95 -6.66 -13.96 39.83
N GLY A 96 -6.80 -14.87 40.80
CA GLY A 96 -7.88 -15.86 40.79
C GLY A 96 -7.74 -16.86 39.64
N ASN A 97 -8.69 -16.85 38.71
CA ASN A 97 -8.66 -17.59 37.45
C ASN A 97 -8.40 -16.68 36.22
N LEU A 98 -8.11 -15.39 36.42
CA LEU A 98 -7.92 -14.44 35.33
C LEU A 98 -6.43 -14.23 35.07
N PHE A 99 -6.01 -14.52 33.84
CA PHE A 99 -4.67 -14.24 33.33
C PHE A 99 -4.66 -12.86 32.67
N PHE A 100 -3.87 -11.94 33.22
CA PHE A 100 -3.64 -10.61 32.67
C PHE A 100 -2.50 -10.68 31.66
N ILE A 101 -2.84 -10.60 30.38
CA ILE A 101 -1.85 -10.57 29.31
C ILE A 101 -1.21 -9.18 29.29
N VAL A 102 0.10 -9.13 29.49
CA VAL A 102 0.88 -7.89 29.48
C VAL A 102 1.69 -7.76 28.19
N TRP A 103 2.44 -8.82 27.83
CA TRP A 103 3.31 -8.81 26.65
C TRP A 103 3.14 -10.04 25.78
N LEU A 104 3.29 -9.84 24.47
CA LEU A 104 3.24 -10.88 23.45
C LEU A 104 4.62 -10.97 22.76
N ASP A 105 5.43 -11.93 23.21
CA ASP A 105 6.83 -12.07 22.84
C ASP A 105 7.06 -13.16 21.79
N LYS A 106 6.71 -12.83 20.54
CA LYS A 106 6.91 -13.73 19.39
C LYS A 106 8.39 -14.14 19.21
N TYR A 107 9.33 -13.28 19.58
CA TYR A 107 10.75 -13.45 19.23
C TYR A 107 11.64 -13.85 20.40
N HIS A 108 11.06 -14.15 21.57
CA HIS A 108 11.79 -14.50 22.79
C HIS A 108 12.76 -13.39 23.23
N ASN A 109 12.32 -12.13 23.11
CA ASN A 109 13.08 -10.93 23.47
C ASN A 109 13.24 -10.74 24.99
N LEU A 110 12.41 -11.38 25.83
CA LEU A 110 12.43 -11.14 27.28
C LEU A 110 13.69 -11.70 27.97
N TYR A 111 14.20 -12.85 27.53
CA TYR A 111 15.38 -13.49 28.11
C TYR A 111 16.57 -13.36 27.16
N ASP A 112 17.71 -12.95 27.71
CA ASP A 112 18.98 -13.11 27.03
C ASP A 112 19.28 -14.60 26.93
N MET A 113 19.30 -15.15 25.71
CA MET A 113 19.60 -16.57 25.52
C MET A 113 21.07 -16.83 25.87
N GLU A 114 21.34 -17.28 27.10
CA GLU A 114 22.64 -17.82 27.52
C GLU A 114 23.09 -18.90 26.52
N GLY A 115 24.27 -18.71 25.92
CA GLY A 115 24.86 -19.64 24.93
C GLY A 115 24.88 -19.11 23.49
N HIS A 116 24.24 -17.97 23.21
CA HIS A 116 24.46 -17.21 21.99
C HIS A 116 25.09 -15.86 22.35
N THR A 117 26.34 -15.66 21.94
CA THR A 117 27.21 -14.51 22.23
C THR A 117 26.53 -13.18 22.54
N PRO A 118 27.02 -12.42 23.55
CA PRO A 118 26.44 -11.18 24.03
C PRO A 118 26.75 -10.04 23.06
N ALA A 119 26.01 -9.98 21.97
CA ALA A 119 25.85 -8.76 21.23
C ALA A 119 24.42 -8.29 21.47
N LYS A 120 24.27 -7.01 21.78
CA LYS A 120 23.02 -6.24 21.80
C LYS A 120 22.28 -6.24 20.43
N SER A 121 22.49 -7.26 19.59
CA SER A 121 22.15 -7.36 18.18
C SER A 121 21.04 -8.36 17.84
N LYS A 122 20.45 -9.06 18.82
CA LYS A 122 19.36 -10.03 18.57
C LYS A 122 17.96 -9.58 18.98
N VAL A 123 17.83 -8.47 19.72
CA VAL A 123 16.50 -7.92 20.05
C VAL A 123 15.84 -7.47 18.75
N LYS A 124 14.75 -8.13 18.38
CA LYS A 124 13.97 -7.73 17.22
C LYS A 124 13.06 -6.59 17.63
N ILE A 125 13.50 -5.37 17.31
CA ILE A 125 12.73 -4.15 17.50
C ILE A 125 11.47 -4.23 16.63
N MET A 126 10.32 -4.08 17.28
CA MET A 126 8.98 -4.12 16.72
C MET A 126 8.35 -2.71 16.70
N LYS A 127 9.16 -1.66 16.58
CA LYS A 127 8.75 -0.24 16.72
C LYS A 127 7.74 0.26 15.67
N ASP A 128 7.50 -0.50 14.61
CA ASP A 128 6.55 -0.13 13.55
C ASP A 128 5.12 -0.62 13.81
N TYR A 129 4.71 -0.82 15.07
CA TYR A 129 3.30 -1.15 15.33
C TYR A 129 2.42 0.04 14.94
N PRO A 130 1.52 -0.10 13.96
CA PRO A 130 0.64 1.00 13.66
C PRO A 130 -0.29 1.22 14.87
N SER A 131 -0.25 2.42 15.43
CA SER A 131 -1.21 2.87 16.45
C SER A 131 -2.65 2.93 15.89
N VAL A 132 -2.76 2.88 14.56
CA VAL A 132 -4.01 2.84 13.79
C VAL A 132 -4.35 1.42 13.35
N SER A 133 -5.64 1.11 13.34
CA SER A 133 -6.16 -0.17 12.83
C SER A 133 -5.85 -0.38 11.35
N CYS A 134 -5.80 -1.64 10.92
CA CYS A 134 -5.68 -2.01 9.50
C CYS A 134 -6.78 -1.36 8.63
N LEU A 135 -7.99 -1.21 9.20
CA LEU A 135 -9.10 -0.53 8.53
C LEU A 135 -8.80 0.95 8.29
N GLN A 136 -8.19 1.65 9.24
CA GLN A 136 -7.81 3.05 9.06
C GLN A 136 -6.75 3.21 7.97
N ILE A 137 -5.79 2.30 7.91
CA ILE A 137 -4.76 2.27 6.84
C ILE A 137 -5.44 2.07 5.48
N HIS A 138 -6.29 1.05 5.36
CA HIS A 138 -7.00 0.78 4.10
C HIS A 138 -7.94 1.91 3.69
N ASN A 139 -8.63 2.55 4.64
CA ASN A 139 -9.48 3.71 4.34
C ASN A 139 -8.66 4.89 3.82
N ALA A 140 -7.45 5.11 4.36
CA ALA A 140 -6.55 6.14 3.84
C ALA A 140 -6.07 5.81 2.42
N GLU A 141 -5.70 4.56 2.15
CA GLU A 141 -5.32 4.09 0.81
C GLU A 141 -6.47 4.25 -0.20
N ILE A 142 -7.69 3.84 0.18
CA ILE A 142 -8.90 4.01 -0.65
C ILE A 142 -9.11 5.48 -0.99
N LYS A 143 -8.97 6.38 -0.02
CA LYS A 143 -9.11 7.82 -0.25
C LYS A 143 -8.06 8.34 -1.23
N ILE A 144 -6.78 7.97 -1.04
CA ILE A 144 -5.69 8.37 -1.94
C ILE A 144 -5.94 7.89 -3.37
N LEU A 145 -6.39 6.64 -3.53
CA LEU A 145 -6.71 6.06 -4.83
C LEU A 145 -7.91 6.76 -5.48
N ALA A 146 -8.96 7.05 -4.71
CA ALA A 146 -10.13 7.79 -5.19
C ALA A 146 -9.76 9.20 -5.70
N ASP A 147 -8.93 9.93 -4.94
CA ASP A 147 -8.45 11.26 -5.34
C ASP A 147 -7.61 11.20 -6.63
N LYS A 148 -6.81 10.14 -6.79
CA LYS A 148 -6.01 9.92 -8.01
C LYS A 148 -6.87 9.59 -9.22
N ILE A 149 -7.90 8.77 -9.05
CA ILE A 149 -8.87 8.44 -10.11
C ILE A 149 -9.58 9.72 -10.57
N SER A 150 -10.09 10.53 -9.63
CA SER A 150 -10.78 11.78 -9.95
C SER A 150 -9.91 12.75 -10.77
N LYS A 151 -8.63 12.91 -10.39
CA LYS A 151 -7.69 13.76 -11.15
C LYS A 151 -7.41 13.23 -12.56
N LEU A 152 -7.25 11.91 -12.72
CA LEU A 152 -7.02 11.30 -14.03
C LEU A 152 -8.25 11.40 -14.93
N GLU A 153 -9.46 11.29 -14.37
CA GLU A 153 -10.71 11.49 -15.11
C GLU A 153 -10.85 12.92 -15.63
N GLU A 154 -10.50 13.91 -14.81
CA GLU A 154 -10.49 15.32 -15.22
C GLU A 154 -9.50 15.57 -16.37
N GLN A 155 -8.28 15.04 -16.24
CA GLN A 155 -7.26 15.14 -17.29
C GLN A 155 -7.70 14.46 -18.60
N ASN A 156 -8.28 13.26 -18.50
CA ASN A 156 -8.80 12.54 -19.66
C ASN A 156 -9.94 13.30 -20.35
N LYS A 157 -10.82 13.94 -19.57
CA LYS A 157 -11.89 14.77 -20.12
C LYS A 157 -11.32 15.97 -20.88
N LYS A 158 -10.32 16.65 -20.32
CA LYS A 158 -9.65 17.76 -20.99
C LYS A 158 -8.99 17.34 -22.29
N LEU A 159 -8.23 16.24 -22.28
CA LEU A 159 -7.59 15.70 -23.47
C LEU A 159 -8.58 15.32 -24.57
N LYS A 160 -9.73 14.73 -24.21
CA LYS A 160 -10.79 14.42 -25.18
C LYS A 160 -11.34 15.67 -25.86
N ASN A 161 -11.60 16.73 -25.08
CA ASN A 161 -12.08 18.00 -25.63
C ASN A 161 -11.02 18.64 -26.54
N ASP A 162 -9.74 18.59 -26.16
CA ASP A 162 -8.65 19.12 -26.97
C ASP A 162 -8.54 18.34 -28.30
N ILE A 163 -8.67 17.01 -28.29
CA ILE A 163 -8.68 16.18 -29.49
C ILE A 163 -9.83 16.59 -30.42
N GLU A 164 -11.05 16.70 -29.90
CA GLU A 164 -12.24 17.10 -30.68
C GLU A 164 -12.05 18.50 -31.32
N LEU A 165 -11.46 19.44 -30.58
CA LEU A 165 -11.14 20.77 -31.10
C LEU A 165 -10.17 20.70 -32.29
N TYR A 166 -9.09 19.92 -32.17
CA TYR A 166 -8.11 19.77 -33.23
C TYR A 166 -8.66 19.00 -34.45
N GLU A 167 -9.54 18.03 -34.24
CA GLU A 167 -10.22 17.32 -35.33
C GLU A 167 -11.09 18.27 -36.15
N ASN A 168 -11.86 19.14 -35.49
CA ASN A 168 -12.67 20.16 -36.15
C ASN A 168 -11.80 21.15 -36.95
N TYR A 169 -10.74 21.67 -36.36
CA TYR A 169 -9.84 22.60 -37.03
C TYR A 169 -9.15 21.97 -38.26
N ASN A 170 -8.73 20.70 -38.15
CA ASN A 170 -8.16 19.98 -39.28
C ASN A 170 -9.18 19.80 -40.42
N SER A 171 -10.45 19.52 -40.10
CA SER A 171 -11.51 19.40 -41.10
C SER A 171 -11.73 20.71 -41.87
N GLU A 172 -11.73 21.85 -41.16
CA GLU A 172 -11.83 23.18 -41.77
C GLU A 172 -10.66 23.47 -42.72
N LEU A 173 -9.43 23.19 -42.29
CA LEU A 173 -8.24 23.36 -43.11
C LEU A 173 -8.25 22.47 -44.36
N GLU A 174 -8.68 21.22 -44.24
CA GLU A 174 -8.79 20.32 -45.39
C GLU A 174 -9.78 20.85 -46.45
N GLN A 175 -10.91 21.41 -46.00
CA GLN A 175 -11.90 22.01 -46.87
C GLN A 175 -11.36 23.29 -47.55
N GLU A 176 -10.62 24.12 -46.82
CA GLU A 176 -9.97 25.31 -47.38
C GLU A 176 -8.91 24.94 -48.44
N ILE A 177 -8.05 23.96 -48.15
CA ILE A 177 -7.06 23.44 -49.11
C ILE A 177 -7.74 22.93 -50.38
N LYS A 178 -8.86 22.23 -50.25
CA LYS A 178 -9.65 21.75 -51.39
C LYS A 178 -10.18 22.90 -52.23
N ASN A 179 -10.72 23.95 -51.61
CA ASN A 179 -11.22 25.13 -52.30
C ASN A 179 -10.10 25.84 -53.07
N LEU A 180 -8.95 26.08 -52.42
CA LEU A 180 -7.77 26.71 -53.04
C LEU A 180 -7.21 25.89 -54.22
N ARG A 181 -7.23 24.55 -54.14
CA ARG A 181 -6.83 23.68 -55.25
C ARG A 181 -7.75 23.83 -56.46
N ASN A 182 -9.07 23.92 -56.24
CA ASN A 182 -10.04 24.12 -57.30
C ASN A 182 -9.84 25.49 -57.97
N GLU A 183 -9.66 26.55 -57.18
CA GLU A 183 -9.42 27.90 -57.69
C GLU A 183 -8.14 27.98 -58.52
N ASN A 184 -7.04 27.42 -58.02
CA ASN A 184 -5.77 27.34 -58.76
C ASN A 184 -5.91 26.60 -60.10
N THR A 185 -6.72 25.54 -60.14
CA THR A 185 -6.99 24.79 -61.38
C THR A 185 -7.74 25.68 -62.39
N ASN A 186 -8.75 26.42 -61.94
CA ASN A 186 -9.49 27.36 -62.79
C ASN A 186 -8.59 28.48 -63.33
N LEU A 187 -7.73 29.05 -62.48
CA LEU A 187 -6.77 30.08 -62.88
C LEU A 187 -5.77 29.55 -63.91
N LYS A 188 -5.21 28.35 -63.72
CA LYS A 188 -4.32 27.70 -64.70
C LYS A 188 -4.99 27.57 -66.07
N ASN A 189 -6.21 27.04 -66.11
CA ASN A 189 -6.97 26.90 -67.36
C ASN A 189 -7.21 28.26 -68.05
N SER A 190 -7.54 29.29 -67.27
CA SER A 190 -7.72 30.66 -67.76
C SER A 190 -6.42 31.24 -68.35
N ILE A 191 -5.29 31.04 -67.68
CA ILE A 191 -3.95 31.44 -68.16
C ILE A 191 -3.59 30.73 -69.46
N ASP A 192 -3.80 29.42 -69.55
CA ASP A 192 -3.46 28.64 -70.75
C ASP A 192 -4.30 29.07 -71.96
N ASN A 193 -5.58 29.38 -71.75
CA ASN A 193 -6.44 29.94 -72.79
C ASN A 193 -5.95 31.31 -73.27
N LYS A 194 -5.52 32.19 -72.35
CA LYS A 194 -4.95 33.50 -72.71
C LYS A 194 -3.63 33.34 -73.49
N LYS A 195 -2.75 32.43 -73.06
CA LYS A 195 -1.48 32.11 -73.77
C LYS A 195 -1.74 31.65 -75.21
N LYS A 196 -2.70 30.74 -75.41
CA LYS A 196 -3.11 30.28 -76.75
C LYS A 196 -3.61 31.44 -77.63
N LYS A 197 -4.49 32.30 -77.09
CA LYS A 197 -4.96 33.50 -77.82
C LYS A 197 -3.81 34.43 -78.19
N GLN A 198 -2.85 34.63 -77.28
CA GLN A 198 -1.67 35.47 -77.52
C GLN A 198 -0.77 34.88 -78.61
N GLN A 199 -0.54 33.57 -78.62
CA GLN A 199 0.22 32.90 -79.69
C GLN A 199 -0.42 33.13 -81.06
N VAL A 200 -1.74 32.91 -81.17
CA VAL A 200 -2.48 33.15 -82.42
C VAL A 200 -2.36 34.61 -82.87
N TYR A 201 -2.46 35.56 -81.94
CA TYR A 201 -2.28 36.98 -82.24
C TYR A 201 -0.86 37.30 -82.75
N ASN A 202 0.17 36.78 -82.08
CA ASN A 202 1.56 36.97 -82.47
C ASN A 202 1.85 36.38 -83.86
N GLU A 203 1.32 35.21 -84.19
CA GLU A 203 1.43 34.62 -85.52
C GLU A 203 0.78 35.48 -86.61
N LYS A 204 -0.42 36.03 -86.34
CA LYS A 204 -1.10 36.96 -87.26
C LYS A 204 -0.25 38.20 -87.53
N ILE A 205 0.37 38.78 -86.49
CA ILE A 205 1.30 39.92 -86.66
C ILE A 205 2.50 39.52 -87.51
N LYS A 206 3.14 38.38 -87.25
CA LYS A 206 4.29 37.89 -88.01
C LYS A 206 3.95 37.72 -89.50
N ARG A 207 2.80 37.11 -89.82
CA ARG A 207 2.30 36.97 -91.20
C ARG A 207 2.08 38.32 -91.88
N ARG A 208 1.48 39.30 -91.18
CA ARG A 208 1.27 40.66 -91.72
C ARG A 208 2.59 41.38 -92.02
N LYS A 209 3.60 41.26 -91.14
CA LYS A 209 4.93 41.85 -91.37
C LYS A 209 5.63 41.25 -92.59
N ASN A 210 5.53 39.93 -92.79
CA ASN A 210 6.15 39.26 -93.94
C ASN A 210 5.50 39.64 -95.28
N ARG A 211 4.19 39.93 -95.30
CA ARG A 211 3.47 40.39 -96.51
C ARG A 211 3.83 41.82 -96.93
N LYS A 212 4.34 42.66 -96.02
CA LYS A 212 4.77 44.05 -96.33
C LYS A 212 6.23 44.15 -96.82
N LYS A 213 6.97 43.04 -96.86
CA LYS A 213 8.39 42.97 -97.28
C LYS A 213 8.60 42.31 -98.66
N LYS A 214 7.53 41.88 -99.33
CA LYS A 214 7.50 41.46 -100.74
C LYS A 214 6.83 42.57 -101.54
#